data_AF-A0A0R1WK76-F1
#
_entry.id   AF-A0A0R1WK76-F1
#
_cell.length_a   1.000
_cell.length_b   1.000
_cell.length_c   1.000
_cell.angle_alpha   90.00
_cell.angle_beta   90.00
_cell.angle_gamma   90.00
#
_symmetry.space_group_name_H-M   'P 1'
#
loop_
_entity.id
_entity.type
_entity.pdbx_description
1 polymer ?
#
loop_
_entity_poly.entity_id
_entity_poly.type
_entity_poly.pdbx_seq_one_letter_code
_entity_poly.pdbx_strand_id
1 'polypeptide(L)'
;MEIERTIITYDDFPSLISKFVQFIKKNNADSLFNGMSDQDIKELTFGENVYQLEQANYASHDFLVKIIDNKLLFQVQHDNTTLEVGYVPADEQIKSILKQKYKLSISFIGGKFKKIVTDSNGQESVQQFFEPITLKLVFSYKEPTPQKSKETTTSKTKSTEYHQTIGMWTKRFLTVLVISAGIIALFLILLGLFVDL
;
A
#
# COMPACT_ATOMS: atom_id res chain seq x y z
N MET A 1 0.44 -11.48 -12.89
CA MET A 1 -0.81 -12.06 -12.36
C MET A 1 -0.90 -11.73 -10.89
N GLU A 2 -2.12 -11.58 -10.37
CA GLU A 2 -2.38 -11.33 -8.96
C GLU A 2 -3.23 -12.45 -8.39
N ILE A 3 -2.86 -12.96 -7.21
CA ILE A 3 -3.59 -14.02 -6.51
C ILE A 3 -3.87 -13.56 -5.10
N GLU A 4 -5.15 -13.57 -4.73
CA GLU A 4 -5.61 -13.21 -3.40
C GLU A 4 -5.95 -14.45 -2.56
N ARG A 5 -5.64 -14.39 -1.27
CA ARG A 5 -6.07 -15.37 -0.26
C ARG A 5 -6.55 -14.67 1.00
N THR A 6 -7.72 -15.07 1.49
CA THR A 6 -8.19 -14.64 2.81
C THR A 6 -7.33 -15.30 3.88
N ILE A 7 -6.75 -14.50 4.77
CA ILE A 7 -5.95 -14.99 5.89
C ILE A 7 -6.90 -15.47 6.98
N ILE A 8 -6.65 -16.67 7.49
CA ILE A 8 -7.32 -17.19 8.69
C ILE A 8 -6.60 -16.58 9.88
N THR A 9 -7.27 -15.65 10.56
CA THR A 9 -6.72 -14.92 11.70
C THR A 9 -6.92 -15.68 13.01
N TYR A 10 -6.03 -15.49 13.97
CA TYR A 10 -6.20 -16.01 15.33
C TYR A 10 -7.11 -15.12 16.17
N ASP A 11 -7.56 -15.63 17.33
CA ASP A 11 -8.55 -14.96 18.20
C ASP A 11 -8.05 -13.64 18.80
N ASP A 12 -6.72 -13.45 18.89
CA ASP A 12 -6.10 -12.23 19.41
C ASP A 12 -6.02 -11.09 18.37
N PHE A 13 -6.34 -11.38 17.11
CA PHE A 13 -6.27 -10.45 16.00
C PHE A 13 -7.04 -9.12 16.23
N PRO A 14 -8.27 -9.11 16.79
CA PRO A 14 -8.96 -7.86 17.10
C PRO A 14 -8.19 -6.96 18.07
N SER A 15 -7.47 -7.55 19.05
CA SER A 15 -6.63 -6.80 19.97
C SER A 15 -5.41 -6.21 19.26
N LEU A 16 -4.78 -6.99 18.37
CA LEU A 16 -3.67 -6.55 17.56
C LEU A 16 -4.04 -5.36 16.67
N ILE A 17 -5.20 -5.40 16.02
CA ILE A 17 -5.71 -4.28 15.21
C ILE A 17 -5.99 -3.04 16.06
N SER A 18 -6.59 -3.22 17.24
CA SER A 18 -6.84 -2.09 18.14
C SER A 18 -5.54 -1.38 18.54
N LYS A 19 -4.49 -2.15 18.89
CA LYS A 19 -3.16 -1.63 19.21
C LYS A 19 -2.52 -0.92 18.00
N PHE A 20 -2.67 -1.49 16.81
CA PHE A 20 -2.14 -0.91 15.57
C PHE A 20 -2.81 0.44 15.24
N VAL A 21 -4.14 0.51 15.35
CA VAL A 21 -4.89 1.77 15.15
C VAL A 21 -4.44 2.83 16.17
N GLN A 22 -4.21 2.44 17.44
CA GLN A 22 -3.69 3.36 18.45
C GLN A 22 -2.28 3.84 18.13
N PHE A 23 -1.42 2.95 17.61
CA PHE A 23 -0.07 3.30 17.16
C PHE A 23 -0.11 4.32 16.01
N ILE A 24 -0.93 4.08 14.97
CA ILE A 24 -1.09 5.03 13.87
C ILE A 24 -1.61 6.36 14.40
N LYS A 25 -2.64 6.34 15.25
CA LYS A 25 -3.20 7.57 15.84
C LYS A 25 -2.15 8.38 16.60
N LYS A 26 -1.19 7.73 17.26
CA LYS A 26 -0.12 8.39 18.01
C LYS A 26 0.99 8.94 17.12
N ASN A 27 1.37 8.22 16.07
CA ASN A 27 2.59 8.52 15.31
C ASN A 27 2.34 9.14 13.92
N ASN A 28 1.16 8.89 13.34
CA ASN A 28 0.80 9.34 12.00
C ASN A 28 -0.74 9.35 11.83
N ALA A 29 -1.42 10.18 12.63
CA ALA A 29 -2.88 10.22 12.67
C ALA A 29 -3.53 10.48 11.30
N ASP A 30 -2.85 11.27 10.46
CA ASP A 30 -3.27 11.61 9.09
C ASP A 30 -3.26 10.40 8.15
N SER A 31 -2.70 9.25 8.55
CA SER A 31 -2.85 8.02 7.76
C SER A 31 -4.21 7.35 7.94
N LEU A 32 -4.99 7.73 8.97
CA LEU A 32 -6.33 7.20 9.17
C LEU A 32 -7.31 7.92 8.24
N PHE A 33 -8.23 7.16 7.65
CA PHE A 33 -9.21 7.68 6.68
C PHE A 33 -8.55 8.48 5.55
N ASN A 34 -7.35 8.05 5.14
CA ASN A 34 -6.59 8.67 4.06
C ASN A 34 -6.27 10.16 4.33
N GLY A 35 -6.26 10.58 5.59
CA GLY A 35 -6.02 11.96 6.03
C GLY A 35 -7.20 12.90 5.81
N MET A 36 -8.34 12.37 5.39
CA MET A 36 -9.52 13.18 5.08
C MET A 36 -10.25 13.59 6.36
N SER A 37 -10.53 14.89 6.47
CA SER A 37 -11.48 15.41 7.44
C SER A 37 -12.92 15.06 7.03
N ASP A 38 -13.89 15.24 7.93
CA ASP A 38 -15.31 15.04 7.56
C ASP A 38 -15.74 16.00 6.45
N GLN A 39 -15.17 17.21 6.39
CA GLN A 39 -15.46 18.15 5.31
C GLN A 39 -14.93 17.63 3.97
N ASP A 40 -13.70 17.13 3.94
CA ASP A 40 -13.11 16.55 2.72
C ASP A 40 -13.92 15.35 2.23
N ILE A 41 -14.38 14.50 3.16
CA ILE A 41 -15.23 13.35 2.82
C ILE A 41 -16.52 13.82 2.15
N LYS A 42 -17.19 14.85 2.68
CA LYS A 42 -18.40 15.41 2.06
C LYS A 42 -18.15 15.91 0.63
N GLU A 43 -17.05 16.60 0.41
CA GLU A 43 -16.77 17.27 -0.85
C GLU A 43 -16.23 16.33 -1.94
N LEU A 44 -15.51 15.27 -1.54
CA LEU A 44 -14.64 14.53 -2.48
C LEU A 44 -15.07 13.09 -2.75
N THR A 45 -15.91 12.48 -1.90
CA THR A 45 -16.10 11.01 -1.94
C THR A 45 -17.44 10.57 -2.52
N PHE A 46 -18.33 11.48 -2.91
CA PHE A 46 -19.60 11.18 -3.61
C PHE A 46 -20.37 9.93 -3.11
N GLY A 47 -20.47 9.75 -1.79
CA GLY A 47 -21.19 8.63 -1.17
C GLY A 47 -20.42 7.30 -1.12
N GLU A 48 -19.15 7.29 -1.48
CA GLU A 48 -18.25 6.15 -1.31
C GLU A 48 -17.86 5.94 0.17
N ASN A 49 -17.49 4.69 0.49
CA ASN A 49 -16.98 4.35 1.81
C ASN A 49 -15.50 4.73 1.91
N VAL A 50 -15.16 5.58 2.88
CA VAL A 50 -13.77 5.88 3.22
C VAL A 50 -13.34 5.04 4.40
N TYR A 51 -12.55 4.00 4.16
CA TYR A 51 -12.11 3.08 5.22
C TYR A 51 -10.95 3.66 6.02
N GLN A 52 -10.97 3.40 7.33
CA GLN A 52 -9.97 3.90 8.28
C GLN A 52 -8.55 3.47 7.94
N LEU A 53 -8.38 2.25 7.42
CA LEU A 53 -7.09 1.59 7.21
C LEU A 53 -6.75 1.37 5.75
N GLU A 54 -7.45 2.02 4.81
CA GLU A 54 -7.27 1.79 3.38
C GLU A 54 -5.85 2.17 2.90
N GLN A 55 -5.37 3.35 3.30
CA GLN A 55 -3.99 3.79 3.03
C GLN A 55 -3.00 3.30 4.09
N ALA A 56 -3.50 2.75 5.21
CA ALA A 56 -2.69 2.00 6.16
C ALA A 56 -2.41 0.61 5.60
N ASN A 57 -1.81 0.58 4.40
CA ASN A 57 -1.15 -0.61 3.92
C ASN A 57 -0.14 -1.00 4.99
N TYR A 58 -0.15 -2.28 5.40
CA TYR A 58 1.11 -2.88 5.80
C TYR A 58 1.95 -2.94 4.52
N ALA A 59 2.48 -1.79 4.13
CA ALA A 59 3.46 -1.69 3.08
C ALA A 59 4.59 -2.59 3.54
N SER A 60 4.70 -3.80 2.97
CA SER A 60 5.90 -4.65 2.75
C SER A 60 7.00 -4.76 3.80
N HIS A 61 6.87 -4.13 4.95
CA HIS A 61 7.89 -3.94 5.96
C HIS A 61 7.38 -4.74 7.16
N ASP A 62 8.13 -5.77 7.54
CA ASP A 62 8.04 -6.48 8.83
C ASP A 62 7.07 -7.65 8.97
N PHE A 63 6.42 -8.11 7.89
CA PHE A 63 5.83 -9.45 7.93
C PHE A 63 6.89 -10.53 7.73
N LEU A 64 7.13 -11.31 8.78
CA LEU A 64 7.88 -12.55 8.68
C LEU A 64 6.94 -13.64 8.18
N VAL A 65 7.32 -14.26 7.06
CA VAL A 65 6.54 -15.32 6.43
C VAL A 65 7.30 -16.63 6.59
N LYS A 66 6.64 -17.64 7.19
CA LYS A 66 7.21 -18.97 7.39
C LYS A 66 6.28 -20.05 6.89
N ILE A 67 6.82 -21.10 6.29
CA ILE A 67 6.06 -22.31 5.96
C ILE A 67 6.29 -23.34 7.06
N ILE A 68 5.21 -23.75 7.73
CA ILE A 68 5.21 -24.81 8.75
C ILE A 68 3.94 -25.63 8.53
N ASP A 69 4.04 -26.96 8.53
CA ASP A 69 2.90 -27.89 8.46
C ASP A 69 1.86 -27.56 7.36
N ASN A 70 2.33 -27.33 6.12
CA ASN A 70 1.49 -26.91 4.98
C ASN A 70 0.67 -25.63 5.22
N LYS A 71 1.14 -24.75 6.11
CA LYS A 71 0.59 -23.42 6.33
C LYS A 71 1.66 -22.38 6.06
N LEU A 72 1.26 -21.29 5.40
CA LEU A 72 2.05 -20.08 5.29
C LEU A 72 1.61 -19.15 6.42
N LEU A 73 2.45 -19.02 7.44
CA LEU A 73 2.22 -18.21 8.64
C LEU A 73 2.63 -16.75 8.38
N PHE A 74 1.81 -15.82 8.86
CA PHE A 74 2.09 -14.38 8.84
C PHE A 74 2.36 -13.93 10.26
N GLN A 75 3.56 -13.39 10.46
CA GLN A 75 3.99 -12.91 11.76
C GLN A 75 4.38 -11.45 11.65
N VAL A 76 4.03 -10.65 12.65
CA VAL A 76 4.48 -9.26 12.79
C VAL A 76 5.47 -9.21 13.94
N GLN A 77 6.61 -8.60 13.71
CA GLN A 77 7.50 -8.23 14.80
C GLN A 77 7.02 -6.91 15.40
N HIS A 78 6.64 -6.96 16.68
CA HIS A 78 6.33 -5.77 17.46
C HIS A 78 7.22 -5.77 18.70
N ASP A 79 8.08 -4.76 18.79
CA ASP A 79 9.18 -4.70 19.74
C ASP A 79 10.07 -5.96 19.65
N ASN A 80 10.21 -6.70 20.77
CA ASN A 80 10.96 -7.95 20.85
C ASN A 80 10.05 -9.20 20.82
N THR A 81 8.80 -9.02 20.44
CA THR A 81 7.81 -10.11 20.36
C THR A 81 7.38 -10.34 18.92
N THR A 82 7.37 -11.61 18.53
CA THR A 82 6.79 -12.04 17.26
C THR A 82 5.35 -12.46 17.53
N LEU A 83 4.40 -11.73 16.95
CA LEU A 83 2.98 -12.02 17.04
C LEU A 83 2.54 -12.75 15.77
N GLU A 84 1.92 -13.90 15.91
CA GLU A 84 1.32 -14.59 14.76
C GLU A 84 -0.03 -13.95 14.46
N VAL A 85 -0.17 -13.40 13.26
CA VAL A 85 -1.40 -12.73 12.81
C VAL A 85 -2.40 -13.76 12.28
N GLY A 86 -1.90 -14.81 11.64
CA GLY A 86 -2.73 -15.84 11.04
C GLY A 86 -1.97 -16.66 10.01
N TYR A 87 -2.72 -17.41 9.21
CA TYR A 87 -2.14 -18.25 8.17
C TYR A 87 -3.03 -18.36 6.93
N VAL A 88 -2.42 -18.79 5.82
CA VAL A 88 -3.12 -19.35 4.67
C VAL A 88 -2.66 -20.79 4.44
N PRO A 89 -3.56 -21.70 4.01
CA PRO A 89 -3.14 -23.02 3.55
C PRO A 89 -2.12 -22.89 2.42
N ALA A 90 -0.97 -23.54 2.56
CA ALA A 90 0.07 -23.58 1.53
C ALA A 90 -0.25 -24.67 0.51
N ASP A 91 -1.28 -24.44 -0.30
CA ASP A 91 -1.63 -25.28 -1.44
C ASP A 91 -0.52 -25.28 -2.51
N GLU A 92 -0.63 -26.15 -3.52
CA GLU A 92 0.37 -26.23 -4.60
C GLU A 92 0.51 -24.93 -5.40
N GLN A 93 -0.55 -24.11 -5.48
CA GLN A 93 -0.50 -22.81 -6.15
C GLN A 93 0.38 -21.85 -5.34
N ILE A 94 0.19 -21.75 -4.03
CA ILE A 94 1.01 -20.93 -3.14
C ILE A 94 2.47 -21.42 -3.16
N LYS A 95 2.71 -22.73 -3.03
CA LYS A 95 4.06 -23.30 -3.11
C LYS A 95 4.75 -22.99 -4.44
N SER A 96 4.00 -22.99 -5.55
CA SER A 96 4.52 -22.63 -6.87
C SER A 96 4.90 -21.15 -6.97
N ILE A 97 4.06 -20.24 -6.47
CA ILE A 97 4.34 -18.79 -6.48
C ILE A 97 5.57 -18.46 -5.64
N LEU A 98 5.71 -19.10 -4.47
CA LEU A 98 6.83 -18.85 -3.56
C LEU A 98 8.19 -19.26 -4.15
N LYS A 99 8.21 -20.15 -5.16
CA LYS A 99 9.42 -20.51 -5.91
C LYS A 99 9.79 -19.48 -6.99
N GLN A 100 8.90 -18.54 -7.30
CA GLN A 100 9.10 -17.49 -8.31
C GLN A 100 9.52 -16.18 -7.65
N LYS A 101 9.84 -15.16 -8.46
CA LYS A 101 10.01 -13.80 -7.95
C LYS A 101 8.64 -13.17 -7.72
N TYR A 102 8.20 -13.12 -6.47
CA TYR A 102 6.92 -12.53 -6.07
C TYR A 102 7.11 -11.26 -5.22
N LYS A 103 6.06 -10.45 -5.18
CA LYS A 103 5.85 -9.41 -4.17
C LYS A 103 4.65 -9.83 -3.33
N LEU A 104 4.79 -9.71 -2.02
CA LEU A 104 3.73 -9.99 -1.06
C LEU A 104 3.24 -8.69 -0.46
N SER A 105 1.92 -8.56 -0.33
CA SER A 105 1.29 -7.50 0.45
C SER A 105 0.10 -8.05 1.21
N ILE A 106 -0.19 -7.44 2.36
CA ILE A 106 -1.40 -7.71 3.13
C ILE A 106 -2.27 -6.47 3.06
N SER A 107 -3.53 -6.65 2.69
CA SER A 107 -4.54 -5.59 2.66
C SER A 107 -5.61 -5.85 3.71
N PHE A 108 -6.09 -4.75 4.30
CA PHE A 108 -7.27 -4.74 5.14
C PHE A 108 -8.52 -4.55 4.30
N ILE A 109 -9.56 -5.30 4.62
CA ILE A 109 -10.90 -5.08 4.09
C ILE A 109 -11.84 -4.94 5.28
N GLY A 110 -12.76 -3.98 5.19
CA GLY A 110 -13.70 -3.67 6.25
C GLY A 110 -13.08 -2.82 7.36
N GLY A 111 -13.63 -2.93 8.57
CA GLY A 111 -13.28 -2.10 9.71
C GLY A 111 -14.11 -0.83 9.78
N LYS A 112 -13.60 0.18 10.51
CA LYS A 112 -14.28 1.47 10.60
C LYS A 112 -14.22 2.18 9.26
N PHE A 113 -15.34 2.74 8.83
CA PHE A 113 -15.38 3.60 7.65
C PHE A 113 -16.32 4.78 7.88
N LYS A 114 -16.14 5.81 7.08
CA LYS A 114 -17.02 6.98 7.02
C LYS A 114 -17.69 7.05 5.66
N LYS A 115 -18.92 7.50 5.61
CA LYS A 115 -19.63 7.81 4.36
C LYS A 115 -20.60 8.97 4.57
N ILE A 116 -20.98 9.60 3.47
CA ILE A 116 -22.04 10.60 3.43
C ILE A 116 -23.40 9.89 3.51
N VAL A 117 -24.27 10.36 4.40
CA VAL A 117 -25.65 9.91 4.52
C VAL A 117 -26.57 11.11 4.40
N THR A 118 -27.51 11.01 3.46
CA THR A 118 -28.57 11.98 3.26
C THR A 118 -29.80 11.57 4.05
N ASP A 119 -30.32 12.46 4.90
CA ASP A 119 -31.55 12.22 5.65
C ASP A 119 -32.82 12.42 4.79
N SER A 120 -33.98 12.20 5.39
CA SER A 120 -35.28 12.39 4.71
C SER A 120 -35.57 13.84 4.28
N ASN A 121 -34.82 14.81 4.81
CA ASN A 121 -34.94 16.23 4.50
C ASN A 121 -33.91 16.69 3.45
N GLY A 122 -33.08 15.77 2.93
CA GLY A 122 -32.01 16.09 1.99
C GLY A 122 -30.75 16.65 2.65
N GLN A 123 -30.62 16.61 3.97
CA GLN A 123 -29.40 17.08 4.67
C GLN A 123 -28.33 15.99 4.70
N GLU A 124 -27.11 16.37 4.34
CA GLU A 124 -25.96 15.46 4.29
C GLU A 124 -25.10 15.53 5.55
N SER A 125 -24.84 14.36 6.12
CA SER A 125 -23.96 14.18 7.28
C SER A 125 -22.92 13.10 7.02
N VAL A 126 -21.71 13.28 7.54
CA VAL A 126 -20.72 12.18 7.56
C VAL A 126 -21.01 11.34 8.78
N GLN A 127 -21.26 10.06 8.55
CA GLN A 127 -21.52 9.10 9.61
C GLN A 127 -20.46 8.01 9.58
N GLN A 128 -20.15 7.48 10.76
CA GLN A 128 -19.18 6.41 10.92
C GLN A 128 -19.89 5.07 11.10
N PHE A 129 -19.39 4.07 10.41
CA PHE A 129 -19.89 2.70 10.40
C PHE A 129 -18.76 1.71 10.67
N PHE A 130 -19.12 0.44 10.78
CA PHE A 130 -18.18 -0.64 11.01
C PHE A 130 -18.58 -1.91 10.26
N GLU A 131 -17.60 -2.52 9.62
CA GLU A 131 -17.68 -3.86 9.01
C GLU A 131 -16.65 -4.80 9.63
N PRO A 132 -16.90 -6.13 9.65
CA PRO A 132 -15.91 -7.10 10.08
C PRO A 132 -14.59 -6.94 9.31
N ILE A 133 -13.47 -6.92 10.04
CA ILE A 133 -12.15 -6.78 9.45
C ILE A 133 -11.71 -8.13 8.88
N THR A 134 -11.35 -8.14 7.61
CA THR A 134 -10.76 -9.28 6.92
C THR A 134 -9.37 -8.92 6.43
N LEU A 135 -8.43 -9.84 6.57
CA LEU A 135 -7.11 -9.72 5.95
C LEU A 135 -7.06 -10.49 4.65
N LYS A 136 -6.57 -9.82 3.60
CA LYS A 136 -6.22 -10.48 2.35
C LYS A 136 -4.73 -10.45 2.14
N LEU A 137 -4.21 -11.60 1.77
CA LEU A 137 -2.87 -11.77 1.27
C LEU A 137 -2.89 -11.67 -0.24
N VAL A 138 -2.07 -10.78 -0.77
CA VAL A 138 -1.96 -10.51 -2.20
C VAL A 138 -0.57 -10.92 -2.66
N PHE A 139 -0.53 -11.89 -3.58
CA PHE A 139 0.68 -12.26 -4.30
C PHE A 139 0.67 -11.60 -5.68
N SER A 140 1.64 -10.74 -5.93
CA SER A 140 1.88 -10.18 -7.26
C SER A 140 3.16 -10.78 -7.82
N TYR A 141 3.07 -11.48 -8.95
CA TYR A 141 4.27 -11.94 -9.67
C TYR A 141 4.20 -11.52 -11.13
N LYS A 142 5.36 -11.20 -11.69
CA LYS A 142 5.51 -11.03 -13.13
C LYS A 142 5.60 -12.42 -13.73
N GLU A 143 4.64 -12.80 -14.57
CA GLU A 143 4.85 -13.95 -15.43
C GLU A 143 6.14 -13.73 -16.22
N PRO A 144 7.03 -14.73 -16.29
CA PRO A 144 8.12 -14.67 -17.24
C PRO A 144 7.51 -14.54 -18.62
N THR A 145 7.64 -13.36 -19.24
CA THR A 145 7.31 -13.20 -20.67
C THR A 145 8.03 -14.32 -21.41
N PRO A 146 7.33 -15.19 -22.15
CA PRO A 146 8.01 -16.17 -22.97
C PRO A 146 8.95 -15.38 -23.89
N GLN A 147 10.24 -15.62 -23.76
CA GLN A 147 11.23 -15.09 -24.69
C GLN A 147 10.91 -15.72 -26.05
N LYS A 148 10.04 -15.07 -26.83
CA LYS A 148 10.03 -15.27 -28.28
C LYS A 148 11.42 -14.84 -28.73
N SER A 149 12.22 -15.82 -29.14
CA SER A 149 13.42 -15.61 -29.94
C SER A 149 13.04 -14.65 -31.06
N LYS A 150 13.48 -13.39 -30.95
CA LYS A 150 13.32 -12.41 -32.03
C LYS A 150 14.29 -12.83 -33.13
N GLU A 151 13.81 -13.58 -34.11
CA GLU A 151 14.39 -13.52 -35.44
C GLU A 151 14.26 -12.07 -35.92
N THR A 152 15.41 -11.48 -36.20
CA THR A 152 15.54 -10.14 -36.74
C THR A 152 14.98 -10.16 -38.16
N THR A 153 13.79 -9.61 -38.38
CA THR A 153 13.38 -9.25 -39.74
C THR A 153 12.88 -7.81 -39.76
N THR A 154 13.72 -7.00 -40.36
CA THR A 154 13.55 -5.59 -40.68
C THR A 154 12.32 -5.40 -41.57
N SER A 155 11.34 -4.62 -41.13
CA SER A 155 10.42 -3.94 -42.04
C SER A 155 9.90 -2.66 -41.40
N LYS A 156 10.26 -1.53 -42.00
CA LYS A 156 9.67 -0.22 -41.78
C LYS A 156 8.24 -0.23 -42.36
N THR A 157 7.29 0.44 -41.70
CA THR A 157 6.53 1.60 -42.25
C THR A 157 5.18 1.83 -41.53
N LYS A 158 5.01 3.07 -41.04
CA LYS A 158 3.79 3.89 -40.79
C LYS A 158 2.80 3.58 -39.64
N SER A 159 2.97 4.39 -38.58
CA SER A 159 2.00 5.33 -37.96
C SER A 159 0.52 4.98 -37.80
N THR A 160 0.03 5.00 -36.55
CA THR A 160 -1.07 5.89 -36.14
C THR A 160 -1.08 6.07 -34.62
N GLU A 161 -1.56 7.24 -34.19
CA GLU A 161 -1.39 7.88 -32.90
C GLU A 161 -2.11 7.19 -31.72
N TYR A 162 -1.48 7.24 -30.54
CA TYR A 162 -2.22 7.37 -29.27
C TYR A 162 -1.41 8.26 -28.31
N HIS A 163 -1.89 9.48 -28.16
CA HIS A 163 -1.34 10.52 -27.29
C HIS A 163 -1.90 10.37 -25.86
N GLN A 164 -1.10 10.81 -24.89
CA GLN A 164 -1.44 11.18 -23.50
C GLN A 164 -1.47 10.10 -22.40
N THR A 165 -0.28 9.64 -21.98
CA THR A 165 0.04 9.33 -20.56
C THR A 165 1.47 9.73 -20.15
N ILE A 166 2.06 10.74 -20.81
CA ILE A 166 3.41 11.26 -20.49
C ILE A 166 3.32 12.53 -19.61
N GLY A 167 2.35 12.56 -18.68
CA GLY A 167 2.05 13.74 -17.87
C GLY A 167 2.46 13.68 -16.39
N MET A 168 2.73 12.48 -15.84
CA MET A 168 2.87 12.33 -14.37
C MET A 168 4.26 11.92 -13.89
N TRP A 169 5.13 11.39 -14.76
CA TRP A 169 6.46 10.92 -14.36
C TRP A 169 7.57 11.97 -14.46
N THR A 170 7.34 13.09 -15.14
CA THR A 170 8.36 14.14 -15.33
C THR A 170 8.38 15.18 -14.22
N LYS A 171 7.26 15.45 -13.55
CA LYS A 171 7.20 16.47 -12.47
C LYS A 171 7.91 16.02 -11.19
N ARG A 172 7.85 14.74 -10.82
CA ARG A 172 8.53 14.22 -9.61
C ARG A 172 10.04 14.08 -9.77
N PHE A 173 10.54 13.86 -10.99
CA PHE A 173 11.99 13.81 -11.25
C PHE A 173 12.63 15.21 -11.25
N LEU A 174 11.91 16.26 -11.68
CA LEU A 174 12.46 17.62 -11.70
C LEU A 174 12.61 18.21 -10.30
N THR A 175 11.67 17.94 -9.38
CA THR A 175 11.72 18.48 -8.01
C THR A 175 12.89 17.92 -7.19
N VAL A 176 13.24 16.65 -7.38
CA VAL A 176 14.37 16.01 -6.67
C VAL A 176 15.71 16.61 -7.12
N LEU A 177 15.85 16.95 -8.41
CA LEU A 177 17.07 17.59 -8.90
C LEU A 177 17.24 19.02 -8.36
N VAL A 178 16.18 19.82 -8.29
CA VAL A 178 16.24 21.20 -7.76
C VAL A 178 16.56 21.21 -6.26
N ILE A 179 16.00 20.28 -5.47
CA ILE A 179 16.30 20.17 -4.04
C ILE A 179 17.76 19.72 -3.82
N SER A 180 18.26 18.79 -4.63
CA SER A 180 19.65 18.32 -4.52
C SER A 180 20.68 19.42 -4.86
N ALA A 181 20.41 20.26 -5.87
CA ALA A 181 21.27 21.39 -6.20
C ALA A 181 21.27 22.48 -5.11
N GLY A 182 20.12 22.72 -4.47
CA GLY A 182 20.01 23.69 -3.36
C GLY A 182 20.80 23.27 -2.12
N ILE A 183 20.78 21.98 -1.77
CA ILE A 183 21.54 21.45 -0.62
C ILE A 183 23.05 21.51 -0.88
N ILE A 184 23.50 21.22 -2.11
CA ILE A 184 24.93 21.31 -2.49
C ILE A 184 25.41 22.77 -2.45
N ALA A 185 24.60 23.73 -2.91
CA ALA A 185 24.95 25.15 -2.85
C ALA A 185 25.04 25.67 -1.40
N LEU A 186 24.13 25.26 -0.52
CA LEU A 186 24.16 25.62 0.90
C LEU A 186 25.38 25.05 1.61
N PHE A 187 25.78 23.83 1.26
CA PHE A 187 26.96 23.16 1.84
C PHE A 187 28.27 23.83 1.40
N LEU A 188 28.37 24.32 0.16
CA LEU A 188 29.54 25.06 -0.33
C LEU A 188 29.67 26.46 0.30
N ILE A 189 28.54 27.14 0.55
CA ILE A 189 28.54 28.45 1.24
C ILE A 189 28.97 28.30 2.72
N LEU A 190 28.52 27.24 3.38
CA LEU A 190 28.93 26.92 4.76
C LEU A 190 30.41 26.52 4.86
N LEU A 191 30.94 25.81 3.87
CA LEU A 191 32.38 25.49 3.79
C LEU A 191 33.23 26.73 3.51
N GLY A 192 32.77 27.65 2.66
CA GLY A 192 33.48 28.91 2.39
C GLY A 192 33.61 29.83 3.61
N LEU A 193 32.58 29.88 4.46
CA LEU A 193 32.60 30.66 5.71
C LEU A 193 33.55 30.11 6.78
N PHE A 194 33.99 28.85 6.66
CA PHE A 194 34.94 28.22 7.57
C PHE A 194 36.41 28.33 7.12
N VAL A 195 36.67 28.79 5.89
CA VAL A 195 38.04 28.92 5.34
C VAL A 195 38.63 30.33 5.57
N ASP A 196 37.81 31.32 5.92
CA ASP A 196 38.24 32.69 6.24
C ASP A 196 38.15 33.04 7.75
N LEU A 197 38.29 32.05 8.65
CA LEU A 197 38.46 32.25 10.10
C LEU A 197 39.80 31.72 10.61
#